data_AF-A0A3Q0GUM9-F1
#
_entry.id   AF-A0A3Q0GUM9-F1
#
_cell.length_a   1.000
_cell.length_b   1.000
_cell.length_c   1.000
_cell.angle_alpha   90.00
_cell.angle_beta   90.00
_cell.angle_gamma   90.00
#
_symmetry.space_group_name_H-M   'P 1'
#
loop_
_entity.id
_entity.type
_entity.pdbx_description
1 polymer ?
#
loop_
_entity_poly.entity_id
_entity_poly.type
_entity_poly.pdbx_seq_one_letter_code
_entity_poly.pdbx_strand_id
1 'polypeptide(L)'
;MSKLSVNAPEFYPPGYNPNFTDSSFEDGCDAYPTLTDYVQDFLIHLTEQPGCFETEIEQFADTLNSWVTTDEALQELVELIYQQATSVPNFSYMGARLCNYLSHHLTINPQSGNFRQLLLQRCRTEYENRDQAAKGDEATRKQFHAFVLFLAELYLNLEIKGTKGQVTRAEILQVGLRELLNALFSNPVDNNLICAVKLLKLTGSVLEDAWKEKGKTDMDEMIQRIENVVLDAHCSRDVKQMLLKLVELRSSNWGRVHVTSTYREATPENDPNYFMNEPTFYTSEGVPFTAADPDYQEKYQELLEREDLFPDYEENGTDLSGAGDPYFDDMDDEMDPEIEEAYEKFCLESERKRKQ
;
A
#
# COMPACT_ATOMS: atom_id res chain seq x y z
N MET A 1 31.42 14.42 -75.38
CA MET A 1 31.81 14.85 -74.02
C MET A 1 30.53 15.17 -73.26
N SER A 2 30.23 14.42 -72.20
CA SER A 2 29.00 14.61 -71.42
C SER A 2 29.15 15.82 -70.49
N LYS A 3 28.18 16.74 -70.52
CA LYS A 3 28.17 18.00 -69.73
C LYS A 3 27.31 17.87 -68.46
N LEU A 4 27.35 16.73 -67.80
CA LEU A 4 26.60 16.55 -66.55
C LEU A 4 27.52 16.88 -65.37
N SER A 5 27.18 17.96 -64.67
CA SER A 5 27.83 18.37 -63.42
C SER A 5 27.18 17.63 -62.26
N VAL A 6 28.00 17.01 -61.40
CA VAL A 6 27.56 16.33 -60.18
C VAL A 6 26.89 17.26 -59.16
N ASN A 7 27.00 18.58 -59.35
CA ASN A 7 26.39 19.58 -58.48
C ASN A 7 25.16 20.24 -59.12
N ALA A 8 24.49 19.55 -60.05
CA ALA A 8 23.30 20.11 -60.71
C ALA A 8 22.16 20.28 -59.68
N PRO A 9 21.48 21.45 -59.67
CA PRO A 9 20.44 21.78 -58.68
C PRO A 9 19.28 20.78 -58.62
N GLU A 10 19.08 20.05 -59.72
CA GLU A 10 18.04 19.04 -59.91
C GLU A 10 18.21 17.79 -59.02
N PHE A 11 19.42 17.56 -58.48
CA PHE A 11 19.69 16.43 -57.57
C PHE A 11 19.45 16.74 -56.09
N TYR A 12 19.07 17.97 -55.74
CA TYR A 12 18.82 18.36 -54.35
C TYR A 12 17.31 18.40 -54.03
N PRO A 13 16.85 17.81 -52.91
CA PRO A 13 15.47 17.90 -52.48
C PRO A 13 15.02 19.35 -52.20
N PRO A 14 13.72 19.68 -52.34
CA PRO A 14 13.21 21.02 -52.06
C PRO A 14 13.45 21.40 -50.59
N GLY A 15 14.31 22.39 -50.34
CA GLY A 15 14.66 22.88 -49.00
C GLY A 15 16.13 22.69 -48.60
N TYR A 16 16.94 22.00 -49.41
CA TYR A 16 18.37 21.81 -49.13
C TYR A 16 19.18 23.07 -49.50
N ASN A 17 19.87 23.66 -48.51
CA ASN A 17 20.78 24.80 -48.71
C ASN A 17 22.24 24.33 -48.52
N PRO A 18 23.07 24.25 -49.58
CA PRO A 18 24.41 23.68 -49.53
C PRO A 18 25.45 24.55 -48.77
N ASN A 19 25.05 25.73 -48.28
CA ASN A 19 25.91 26.63 -47.49
C ASN A 19 25.68 26.53 -45.97
N PHE A 20 24.92 25.55 -45.49
CA PHE A 20 24.90 25.20 -44.07
C PHE A 20 26.08 24.25 -43.80
N THR A 21 27.23 24.82 -43.42
CA THR A 21 28.27 24.07 -42.72
C THR A 21 27.75 23.71 -41.35
N ASP A 22 27.19 22.51 -41.23
CA ASP A 22 26.89 21.85 -39.97
C ASP A 22 28.22 21.49 -39.29
N SER A 23 28.73 22.43 -38.49
CA SER A 23 29.84 22.20 -37.59
C SER A 23 29.32 21.71 -36.24
N SER A 24 28.67 20.55 -36.26
CA SER A 24 28.31 19.80 -35.05
C SER A 24 27.92 18.37 -35.43
N PHE A 25 28.86 17.63 -36.02
CA PHE A 25 28.95 16.21 -35.71
C PHE A 25 29.39 16.09 -34.25
N GLU A 26 28.47 16.34 -33.31
CA GLU A 26 28.60 15.80 -31.97
C GLU A 26 28.37 14.29 -32.07
N ASP A 27 29.50 13.60 -32.03
CA ASP A 27 29.76 12.35 -31.34
C ASP A 27 28.55 11.76 -30.57
N GLY A 28 28.38 10.45 -30.66
CA GLY A 28 27.30 9.74 -29.99
C GLY A 28 27.35 9.96 -28.48
N CYS A 29 26.60 10.95 -27.99
CA CYS A 29 26.40 11.15 -26.58
C CYS A 29 25.53 10.00 -26.06
N ASP A 30 26.12 9.11 -25.28
CA ASP A 30 25.38 8.42 -24.22
C ASP A 30 24.75 9.52 -23.35
N ALA A 31 23.50 9.86 -23.64
CA ALA A 31 22.77 10.87 -22.90
C ALA A 31 22.67 10.39 -21.45
N TYR A 32 23.32 11.12 -20.53
CA TYR A 32 23.16 10.86 -19.11
C TYR A 32 21.65 10.90 -18.78
N PRO A 33 21.12 9.89 -18.07
CA PRO A 33 19.69 9.81 -17.81
C PRO A 33 19.23 11.06 -17.06
N THR A 34 18.11 11.64 -17.51
CA THR A 34 17.53 12.79 -16.83
C THR A 34 16.85 12.36 -15.53
N LEU A 35 16.56 13.31 -14.62
CA LEU A 35 15.75 13.04 -13.44
C LEU A 35 14.41 12.40 -13.82
N THR A 36 13.80 12.89 -14.90
CA THR A 36 12.54 12.39 -15.44
C THR A 36 12.65 10.91 -15.81
N ASP A 37 13.66 10.54 -16.59
CA ASP A 37 13.86 9.17 -17.06
C ASP A 37 14.10 8.23 -15.87
N TYR A 38 14.99 8.61 -14.96
CA TYR A 38 15.32 7.81 -13.77
C TYR A 38 14.10 7.55 -12.88
N VAL A 39 13.29 8.59 -12.61
CA VAL A 39 12.08 8.48 -11.79
C VAL A 39 11.03 7.64 -12.51
N GLN A 40 10.82 7.84 -13.82
CA GLN A 40 9.83 7.06 -14.57
C GLN A 40 10.20 5.59 -14.64
N ASP A 41 11.47 5.25 -14.88
CA ASP A 41 11.95 3.87 -14.90
C ASP A 41 11.71 3.18 -13.56
N PHE A 42 12.00 3.87 -12.44
CA PHE A 42 11.72 3.33 -11.10
C PHE A 42 10.21 3.17 -10.84
N LEU A 43 9.38 4.12 -11.27
CA LEU A 43 7.93 4.04 -11.11
C LEU A 43 7.31 2.90 -11.94
N ILE A 44 7.82 2.66 -13.15
CA ILE A 44 7.44 1.53 -14.00
C ILE A 44 7.87 0.23 -13.34
N HIS A 45 9.11 0.15 -12.84
CA HIS A 45 9.62 -1.01 -12.13
C HIS A 45 8.77 -1.35 -10.89
N LEU A 46 8.40 -0.36 -10.07
CA LEU A 46 7.47 -0.56 -8.95
C LEU A 46 6.06 -0.98 -9.37
N THR A 47 5.64 -0.63 -10.59
CA THR A 47 4.35 -1.06 -11.15
C THR A 47 4.38 -2.53 -11.54
N GLU A 48 5.49 -2.97 -12.14
CA GLU A 48 5.67 -4.35 -12.62
C GLU A 48 6.06 -5.31 -11.49
N GLN A 49 6.85 -4.83 -10.52
CA GLN A 49 7.41 -5.61 -9.43
C GLN A 49 7.19 -4.94 -8.06
N PRO A 50 5.96 -4.87 -7.53
CA PRO A 50 5.68 -4.18 -6.27
C PRO A 50 6.51 -4.67 -5.07
N GLY A 51 6.98 -5.92 -5.10
CA GLY A 51 7.76 -6.54 -4.03
C GLY A 51 9.22 -6.08 -3.93
N CYS A 52 9.73 -5.33 -4.91
CA CYS A 52 11.08 -4.75 -4.82
C CYS A 52 11.13 -3.44 -4.01
N PHE A 53 9.97 -2.90 -3.62
CA PHE A 53 9.88 -1.62 -2.93
C PHE A 53 10.78 -1.57 -1.70
N GLU A 54 10.71 -2.58 -0.84
CA GLU A 54 11.48 -2.64 0.41
C GLU A 54 13.00 -2.70 0.17
N THR A 55 13.44 -3.34 -0.92
CA THR A 55 14.86 -3.51 -1.22
C THR A 55 15.49 -2.32 -1.94
N GLU A 56 14.70 -1.56 -2.70
CA GLU A 56 15.23 -0.53 -3.60
C GLU A 56 14.92 0.91 -3.15
N ILE A 57 13.95 1.11 -2.25
CA ILE A 57 13.48 2.45 -1.87
C ILE A 57 14.58 3.32 -1.23
N GLU A 58 15.50 2.72 -0.47
CA GLU A 58 16.61 3.43 0.17
C GLU A 58 17.58 4.00 -0.87
N GLN A 59 18.05 3.16 -1.80
CA GLN A 59 18.92 3.57 -2.89
C GLN A 59 18.26 4.62 -3.79
N PHE A 60 16.95 4.47 -4.04
CA PHE A 60 16.18 5.44 -4.80
C PHE A 60 16.18 6.81 -4.12
N ALA A 61 15.88 6.87 -2.80
CA ALA A 61 15.87 8.11 -2.05
C ALA A 61 17.26 8.76 -1.93
N ASP A 62 18.32 7.98 -1.75
CA ASP A 62 19.70 8.48 -1.69
C ASP A 62 20.13 9.13 -3.02
N THR A 63 19.74 8.52 -4.14
CA THR A 63 19.98 9.07 -5.47
C THR A 63 19.21 10.38 -5.66
N LEU A 64 17.93 10.42 -5.26
CA LEU A 64 17.11 11.63 -5.31
C LEU A 64 17.70 12.75 -4.45
N ASN A 65 18.25 12.47 -3.27
CA ASN A 65 18.89 13.48 -2.43
C ASN A 65 20.11 14.13 -3.09
N SER A 66 20.76 13.44 -4.03
CA SER A 66 21.88 13.99 -4.79
C SER A 66 21.44 14.80 -6.03
N TRP A 67 20.27 14.49 -6.60
CA TRP A 67 19.79 15.05 -7.87
C TRP A 67 18.74 16.15 -7.69
N VAL A 68 17.91 16.05 -6.67
CA VAL A 68 16.81 16.98 -6.38
C VAL A 68 17.31 18.07 -5.45
N THR A 69 18.03 19.04 -6.01
CA THR A 69 18.64 20.16 -5.26
C THR A 69 17.95 21.51 -5.47
N THR A 70 16.94 21.59 -6.33
CA THR A 70 16.20 22.84 -6.63
C THR A 70 14.69 22.67 -6.39
N ASP A 71 14.00 23.80 -6.20
CA ASP A 71 12.55 23.86 -6.09
C ASP A 71 11.86 23.25 -7.33
N GLU A 72 12.39 23.50 -8.53
CA GLU A 72 11.85 22.99 -9.79
C GLU A 72 11.97 21.47 -9.89
N ALA A 73 13.13 20.91 -9.53
CA ALA A 73 13.34 19.45 -9.54
C ALA A 73 12.43 18.73 -8.54
N LEU A 74 12.18 19.36 -7.37
CA LEU A 74 11.27 18.80 -6.38
C LEU A 74 9.81 18.83 -6.85
N GLN A 75 9.40 19.91 -7.51
CA GLN A 75 8.07 20.00 -8.13
C GLN A 75 7.90 18.97 -9.25
N GLU A 76 8.92 18.78 -10.08
CA GLU A 76 8.93 17.76 -11.13
C GLU A 76 8.78 16.35 -10.55
N LEU A 77 9.54 16.01 -9.50
CA LEU A 77 9.41 14.72 -8.80
C LEU A 77 7.99 14.48 -8.27
N VAL A 78 7.39 15.50 -7.64
CA VAL A 78 6.01 15.42 -7.14
C VAL A 78 5.03 15.18 -8.30
N GLU A 79 5.19 15.86 -9.42
CA GLU A 79 4.31 15.70 -10.58
C GLU A 79 4.43 14.30 -11.18
N LEU A 80 5.65 13.76 -11.34
CA LEU A 80 5.87 12.41 -11.88
C LEU A 80 5.18 11.34 -11.04
N ILE A 81 5.36 11.38 -9.72
CA ILE A 81 4.73 10.42 -8.80
C ILE A 81 3.21 10.59 -8.79
N TYR A 82 2.72 11.82 -8.78
CA TYR A 82 1.28 12.11 -8.83
C TYR A 82 0.64 11.56 -10.12
N GLN A 83 1.26 11.81 -11.27
CA GLN A 83 0.78 11.34 -12.57
C GLN A 83 0.75 9.81 -12.62
N GLN A 84 1.80 9.14 -12.14
CA GLN A 84 1.81 7.68 -12.05
C GLN A 84 0.67 7.17 -11.17
N ALA A 85 0.50 7.72 -9.97
CA ALA A 85 -0.48 7.25 -8.99
C ALA A 85 -1.94 7.50 -9.39
N THR A 86 -2.19 8.45 -10.30
CA THR A 86 -3.53 8.82 -10.77
C THR A 86 -3.83 8.40 -12.22
N SER A 87 -2.82 7.95 -12.98
CA SER A 87 -3.00 7.51 -14.37
C SER A 87 -2.77 6.01 -14.56
N VAL A 88 -1.96 5.37 -13.70
CA VAL A 88 -1.64 3.94 -13.81
C VAL A 88 -2.53 3.12 -12.88
N PRO A 89 -3.29 2.13 -13.42
CA PRO A 89 -4.14 1.27 -12.60
C PRO A 89 -3.36 0.56 -11.50
N ASN A 90 -3.98 0.39 -10.33
CA ASN A 90 -3.42 -0.34 -9.18
C ASN A 90 -2.15 0.28 -8.56
N PHE A 91 -1.63 1.39 -9.06
CA PHE A 91 -0.45 2.04 -8.48
C PHE A 91 -0.76 2.93 -7.28
N SER A 92 -2.02 3.32 -7.05
CA SER A 92 -2.38 4.32 -6.03
C SER A 92 -1.88 3.98 -4.62
N TYR A 93 -1.92 2.70 -4.21
CA TYR A 93 -1.37 2.23 -2.94
C TYR A 93 0.15 2.39 -2.89
N MET A 94 0.85 1.90 -3.93
CA MET A 94 2.31 2.00 -4.02
C MET A 94 2.78 3.46 -4.07
N GLY A 95 2.10 4.29 -4.85
CA GLY A 95 2.35 5.73 -4.92
C GLY A 95 2.17 6.41 -3.56
N ALA A 96 1.15 6.05 -2.79
CA ALA A 96 0.96 6.60 -1.44
C ALA A 96 2.07 6.16 -0.46
N ARG A 97 2.51 4.90 -0.52
CA ARG A 97 3.67 4.41 0.26
C ARG A 97 4.94 5.16 -0.10
N LEU A 98 5.20 5.31 -1.41
CA LEU A 98 6.34 6.06 -1.92
C LEU A 98 6.31 7.53 -1.45
N CYS A 99 5.16 8.19 -1.55
CA CYS A 99 4.98 9.56 -1.05
C CYS A 99 5.26 9.66 0.46
N ASN A 100 4.79 8.71 1.26
CA ASN A 100 5.08 8.69 2.69
C ASN A 100 6.57 8.54 2.96
N TYR A 101 7.24 7.61 2.28
CA TYR A 101 8.67 7.39 2.43
C TYR A 101 9.46 8.67 2.07
N LEU A 102 9.25 9.21 0.87
CA LEU A 102 9.97 10.40 0.41
C LEU A 102 9.72 11.63 1.30
N SER A 103 8.53 11.73 1.92
CA SER A 103 8.24 12.82 2.85
C SER A 103 9.11 12.83 4.11
N HIS A 104 9.73 11.70 4.45
CA HIS A 104 10.61 11.54 5.61
C HIS A 104 12.09 11.47 5.25
N HIS A 105 12.42 11.02 4.03
CA HIS A 105 13.79 10.68 3.62
C HIS A 105 14.42 11.68 2.65
N LEU A 106 13.64 12.58 2.04
CA LEU A 106 14.20 13.69 1.26
C LEU A 106 14.74 14.80 2.17
N THR A 107 15.98 15.21 1.95
CA THR A 107 16.67 16.21 2.77
C THR A 107 16.45 17.65 2.29
N ILE A 108 16.02 17.84 1.04
CA ILE A 108 15.74 19.16 0.49
C ILE A 108 14.59 19.84 1.25
N ASN A 109 14.81 21.10 1.65
CA ASN A 109 13.81 21.91 2.34
C ASN A 109 13.77 23.32 1.73
N PRO A 110 13.16 23.47 0.55
CA PRO A 110 13.13 24.74 -0.16
C PRO A 110 12.13 25.70 0.47
N GLN A 111 12.21 26.99 0.12
CA GLN A 111 11.28 28.00 0.66
C GLN A 111 9.84 27.79 0.19
N SER A 112 9.65 27.18 -0.99
CA SER A 112 8.33 26.83 -1.53
C SER A 112 7.62 25.72 -0.76
N GLY A 113 8.34 24.95 0.07
CA GLY A 113 7.81 23.89 0.90
C GLY A 113 8.46 22.53 0.63
N ASN A 114 8.44 21.65 1.62
CA ASN A 114 8.97 20.29 1.47
C ASN A 114 8.08 19.42 0.58
N PHE A 115 8.58 18.22 0.24
CA PHE A 115 7.88 17.24 -0.61
C PHE A 115 6.40 17.06 -0.23
N ARG A 116 6.11 16.87 1.06
CA ARG A 116 4.74 16.69 1.55
C ARG A 116 3.85 17.91 1.28
N GLN A 117 4.36 19.12 1.51
CA GLN A 117 3.61 20.35 1.28
C GLN A 117 3.29 20.52 -0.22
N LEU A 118 4.26 20.26 -1.09
CA LEU A 118 4.08 20.33 -2.54
C LEU A 118 3.11 19.26 -3.05
N LEU A 119 3.18 18.03 -2.53
CA LEU A 119 2.23 16.96 -2.83
C LEU A 119 0.79 17.36 -2.46
N LEU A 120 0.58 17.89 -1.25
CA LEU A 120 -0.73 18.35 -0.80
C LEU A 120 -1.24 19.54 -1.63
N GLN A 121 -0.35 20.45 -2.02
CA GLN A 121 -0.68 21.55 -2.92
C GLN A 121 -1.11 21.03 -4.29
N ARG A 122 -0.41 20.03 -4.84
CA ARG A 122 -0.77 19.41 -6.12
C ARG A 122 -2.13 18.71 -6.07
N CYS A 123 -2.41 18.00 -4.98
CA CYS A 123 -3.71 17.38 -4.75
C CYS A 123 -4.83 18.41 -4.62
N ARG A 124 -4.54 19.58 -4.03
CA ARG A 124 -5.50 20.67 -3.90
C ARG A 124 -5.97 21.20 -5.25
N THR A 125 -5.07 21.33 -6.24
CA THR A 125 -5.42 21.79 -7.58
C THR A 125 -6.50 20.92 -8.23
N GLU A 126 -6.39 19.59 -8.07
CA GLU A 126 -7.40 18.66 -8.59
C GLU A 126 -8.70 18.71 -7.75
N TYR A 127 -8.56 18.77 -6.43
CA TYR A 127 -9.68 18.85 -5.48
C TYR A 127 -10.59 20.06 -5.68
N GLU A 128 -10.04 21.22 -6.07
CA GLU A 128 -10.81 22.44 -6.32
C GLU A 128 -11.84 22.27 -7.44
N ASN A 129 -11.60 21.37 -8.39
CA ASN A 129 -12.50 21.07 -9.51
C ASN A 129 -13.47 19.90 -9.26
N ARG A 130 -13.49 19.31 -8.06
CA ARG A 130 -14.22 18.05 -7.75
C ARG A 130 -15.69 18.02 -8.17
N ASP A 131 -16.42 19.12 -7.97
CA ASP A 131 -17.86 19.18 -8.27
C ASP A 131 -18.12 19.14 -9.78
N GLN A 132 -17.23 19.77 -10.55
CA GLN A 132 -17.29 19.75 -12.01
C GLN A 132 -16.79 18.41 -12.55
N ALA A 133 -15.73 17.86 -11.96
CA ALA A 133 -15.16 16.58 -12.35
C ALA A 133 -16.15 15.41 -12.12
N ALA A 134 -16.90 15.42 -11.01
CA ALA A 134 -17.95 14.43 -10.72
C ALA A 134 -19.12 14.46 -11.74
N LYS A 135 -19.33 15.61 -12.40
CA LYS A 135 -20.34 15.84 -13.45
C LYS A 135 -19.80 15.73 -14.87
N GLY A 136 -18.48 15.58 -15.01
CA GLY A 136 -17.80 15.53 -16.30
C GLY A 136 -18.23 14.32 -17.13
N ASP A 137 -17.67 14.19 -18.32
CA ASP A 137 -17.85 13.00 -19.15
C ASP A 137 -17.19 11.75 -18.52
N GLU A 138 -17.29 10.61 -19.20
CA GLU A 138 -16.75 9.36 -18.67
C GLU A 138 -15.24 9.40 -18.44
N ALA A 139 -14.49 10.04 -19.34
CA ALA A 139 -13.04 10.19 -19.22
C ALA A 139 -12.67 11.08 -18.02
N THR A 140 -13.34 12.23 -17.88
CA THR A 140 -13.13 13.14 -16.74
C THR A 140 -13.46 12.46 -15.41
N ARG A 141 -14.58 11.72 -15.34
CA ARG A 141 -14.95 10.97 -14.14
C ARG A 141 -13.96 9.86 -13.82
N LYS A 142 -13.42 9.16 -14.83
CA LYS A 142 -12.40 8.13 -14.62
C LYS A 142 -11.14 8.71 -13.98
N GLN A 143 -10.67 9.87 -14.46
CA GLN A 143 -9.53 10.57 -13.86
C GLN A 143 -9.84 11.02 -12.44
N PHE A 144 -11.04 11.56 -12.22
CA PHE A 144 -11.52 11.95 -10.90
C PHE A 144 -11.56 10.77 -9.92
N HIS A 145 -12.01 9.59 -10.35
CA HIS A 145 -12.05 8.39 -9.50
C HIS A 145 -10.65 7.91 -9.13
N ALA A 146 -9.70 7.96 -10.07
CA ALA A 146 -8.31 7.62 -9.78
C ALA A 146 -7.70 8.59 -8.76
N PHE A 147 -7.95 9.89 -8.92
CA PHE A 147 -7.57 10.91 -7.93
C PHE A 147 -8.19 10.65 -6.55
N VAL A 148 -9.50 10.37 -6.48
CA VAL A 148 -10.20 10.08 -5.21
C VAL A 148 -9.58 8.89 -4.49
N LEU A 149 -9.30 7.80 -5.21
CA LEU A 149 -8.71 6.60 -4.62
C LEU A 149 -7.26 6.82 -4.22
N PHE A 150 -6.48 7.58 -5.00
CA PHE A 150 -5.13 7.99 -4.60
C PHE A 150 -5.16 8.82 -3.31
N LEU A 151 -6.08 9.77 -3.18
CA LEU A 151 -6.21 10.59 -1.97
C LEU A 151 -6.62 9.76 -0.74
N ALA A 152 -7.38 8.69 -0.95
CA ALA A 152 -7.75 7.72 0.08
C ALA A 152 -6.55 6.93 0.58
N GLU A 153 -5.74 6.40 -0.34
CA GLU A 153 -4.49 5.72 -0.03
C GLU A 153 -3.51 6.66 0.68
N LEU A 154 -3.43 7.92 0.22
CA LEU A 154 -2.59 8.92 0.86
C LEU A 154 -3.05 9.23 2.29
N TYR A 155 -4.36 9.30 2.55
CA TYR A 155 -4.88 9.49 3.91
C TYR A 155 -4.49 8.34 4.86
N LEU A 156 -4.47 7.10 4.35
CA LEU A 156 -4.11 5.93 5.17
C LEU A 156 -2.61 5.82 5.43
N ASN A 157 -1.79 6.15 4.44
CA ASN A 157 -0.35 5.89 4.45
C ASN A 157 0.51 7.11 4.79
N LEU A 158 0.04 8.34 4.57
CA LEU A 158 0.84 9.56 4.79
C LEU A 158 0.87 9.94 6.27
N GLU A 159 2.04 9.76 6.86
CA GLU A 159 2.31 10.03 8.26
C GLU A 159 2.89 11.43 8.47
N ILE A 160 2.44 12.10 9.53
CA ILE A 160 2.95 13.38 9.98
C ILE A 160 3.56 13.19 11.37
N LYS A 161 4.89 13.20 11.44
CA LYS A 161 5.63 13.19 12.70
C LYS A 161 5.60 14.58 13.33
N GLY A 162 4.95 14.69 14.49
CA GLY A 162 4.96 15.89 15.33
C GLY A 162 6.27 16.04 16.11
N THR A 163 6.45 17.20 16.74
CA THR A 163 7.67 17.54 17.50
C THR A 163 7.93 16.64 18.72
N LYS A 164 6.90 15.89 19.18
CA LYS A 164 6.98 14.95 20.30
C LYS A 164 7.07 13.48 19.86
N GLY A 165 7.34 13.22 18.58
CA GLY A 165 7.35 11.86 18.03
C GLY A 165 5.98 11.23 17.81
N GLN A 166 4.89 11.96 18.12
CA GLN A 166 3.52 11.56 17.78
C GLN A 166 3.37 11.48 16.26
N VAL A 167 2.88 10.34 15.77
CA VAL A 167 2.49 10.16 14.38
C VAL A 167 1.00 10.45 14.24
N THR A 168 0.65 11.38 13.36
CA THR A 168 -0.75 11.68 13.01
C THR A 168 -0.97 11.59 11.51
N ARG A 169 -2.24 11.43 11.12
CA ARG A 169 -2.66 11.54 9.72
C ARG A 169 -2.88 13.00 9.35
N ALA A 170 -2.75 13.29 8.06
CA ALA A 170 -3.05 14.62 7.52
C ALA A 170 -4.56 14.94 7.64
N GLU A 171 -4.93 15.79 8.59
CA GLU A 171 -6.32 16.20 8.83
C GLU A 171 -6.97 16.84 7.58
N ILE A 172 -6.18 17.54 6.77
CA ILE A 172 -6.67 18.13 5.51
C ILE A 172 -7.20 17.07 4.53
N LEU A 173 -6.60 15.87 4.53
CA LEU A 173 -7.07 14.76 3.70
C LEU A 173 -8.38 14.19 4.24
N GLN A 174 -8.55 14.10 5.56
CA GLN A 174 -9.83 13.68 6.18
C GLN A 174 -10.98 14.60 5.73
N VAL A 175 -10.76 15.92 5.76
CA VAL A 175 -11.74 16.91 5.29
C VAL A 175 -11.98 16.75 3.79
N GLY A 176 -10.91 16.60 3.00
CA GLY A 176 -11.02 16.40 1.56
C GLY A 176 -11.83 15.16 1.18
N LEU A 177 -11.60 14.02 1.83
CA LEU A 177 -12.32 12.77 1.57
C LEU A 177 -13.83 12.90 1.83
N ARG A 178 -14.24 13.61 2.88
CA ARG A 178 -15.65 13.91 3.13
C ARG A 178 -16.27 14.69 1.98
N GLU A 179 -15.61 15.74 1.51
CA GLU A 179 -16.13 16.58 0.44
C GLU A 179 -16.12 15.88 -0.92
N LEU A 180 -15.19 14.95 -1.14
CA LEU A 180 -15.20 14.07 -2.31
C LEU A 180 -16.37 13.09 -2.27
N LEU A 181 -16.68 12.49 -1.11
CA LEU A 181 -17.89 11.68 -0.93
C LEU A 181 -19.16 12.51 -1.21
N ASN A 182 -19.23 13.74 -0.71
CA ASN A 182 -20.33 14.65 -1.01
C ASN A 182 -20.49 14.88 -2.51
N ALA A 183 -19.39 15.16 -3.22
CA ALA A 183 -19.41 15.38 -4.67
C ALA A 183 -19.88 14.12 -5.44
N LEU A 184 -19.42 12.93 -5.03
CA LEU A 184 -19.82 11.66 -5.64
C LEU A 184 -21.30 11.36 -5.42
N PHE A 185 -21.80 11.47 -4.18
CA PHE A 185 -23.21 11.20 -3.87
C PHE A 185 -24.18 12.24 -4.44
N SER A 186 -23.73 13.50 -4.60
CA SER A 186 -24.55 14.54 -5.23
C SER A 186 -24.71 14.33 -6.74
N ASN A 187 -23.93 13.43 -7.35
CA ASN A 187 -23.98 13.08 -8.76
C ASN A 187 -24.07 11.56 -8.92
N PRO A 188 -25.22 10.94 -8.58
CA PRO A 188 -25.34 9.50 -8.32
C PRO A 188 -25.44 8.65 -9.60
N VAL A 189 -24.46 8.76 -10.48
CA VAL A 189 -24.25 7.83 -11.60
C VAL A 189 -23.45 6.61 -11.13
N ASP A 190 -23.67 5.45 -11.76
CA ASP A 190 -23.10 4.16 -11.33
C ASP A 190 -21.60 4.23 -11.02
N ASN A 191 -20.77 4.78 -11.92
CA ASN A 191 -19.32 4.84 -11.71
C ASN A 191 -18.93 5.72 -10.50
N ASN A 192 -19.64 6.83 -10.25
CA ASN A 192 -19.39 7.68 -9.07
C ASN A 192 -19.75 6.93 -7.78
N LEU A 193 -20.87 6.21 -7.78
CA LEU A 193 -21.31 5.43 -6.62
C LEU A 193 -20.37 4.24 -6.35
N ILE A 194 -19.89 3.57 -7.39
CA ILE A 194 -18.87 2.52 -7.26
C ILE A 194 -17.58 3.10 -6.66
N CYS A 195 -17.14 4.28 -7.10
CA CYS A 195 -15.99 4.98 -6.53
C CYS A 195 -16.21 5.30 -5.04
N ALA A 196 -17.39 5.81 -4.66
CA ALA A 196 -17.72 6.11 -3.26
C ALA A 196 -17.73 4.84 -2.39
N VAL A 197 -18.25 3.72 -2.91
CA VAL A 197 -18.21 2.42 -2.23
C VAL A 197 -16.77 1.95 -2.02
N LYS A 198 -15.90 2.05 -3.04
CA LYS A 198 -14.48 1.69 -2.92
C LYS A 198 -13.78 2.56 -1.87
N LEU A 199 -13.99 3.87 -1.91
CA LEU A 199 -13.44 4.83 -0.96
C LEU A 199 -13.84 4.48 0.49
N LEU A 200 -15.12 4.23 0.75
CA LEU A 200 -15.62 3.90 2.09
C LEU A 200 -15.21 2.50 2.55
N LYS A 201 -15.07 1.53 1.65
CA LYS A 201 -14.49 0.23 2.02
C LYS A 201 -13.03 0.35 2.47
N LEU A 202 -12.26 1.19 1.78
CA LEU A 202 -10.85 1.42 2.08
C LEU A 202 -10.66 2.22 3.37
N THR A 203 -11.42 3.30 3.55
CA THR A 203 -11.16 4.32 4.59
C THR A 203 -12.23 4.43 5.67
N GLY A 204 -13.41 3.83 5.47
CA GLY A 204 -14.61 4.12 6.27
C GLY A 204 -14.42 3.87 7.76
N SER A 205 -13.78 2.76 8.12
CA SER A 205 -13.54 2.43 9.52
C SER A 205 -12.59 3.44 10.21
N VAL A 206 -11.53 3.86 9.52
CA VAL A 206 -10.55 4.85 10.02
C VAL A 206 -11.17 6.25 10.10
N LEU A 207 -11.98 6.62 9.09
CA LEU A 207 -12.72 7.89 9.10
C LEU A 207 -13.74 7.95 10.24
N GLU A 208 -14.49 6.86 10.46
CA GLU A 208 -15.48 6.80 11.53
C GLU A 208 -14.85 6.97 12.91
N ASP A 209 -13.74 6.28 13.19
CA ASP A 209 -13.01 6.44 14.45
C ASP A 209 -12.53 7.89 14.63
N ALA A 210 -11.90 8.46 13.59
CA ALA A 210 -11.35 9.81 13.64
C ALA A 210 -12.43 10.90 13.75
N TRP A 211 -13.65 10.67 13.26
CA TRP A 211 -14.78 11.57 13.46
C TRP A 211 -15.41 11.42 14.84
N LYS A 212 -15.56 10.18 15.33
CA LYS A 212 -16.06 9.90 16.69
C LYS A 212 -15.17 10.51 17.77
N GLU A 213 -13.85 10.37 17.62
CA GLU A 213 -12.87 10.97 18.54
C GLU A 213 -13.04 12.51 18.65
N LYS A 214 -13.42 13.15 17.54
CA LYS A 214 -13.71 14.60 17.47
C LYS A 214 -15.16 14.97 17.78
N GLY A 215 -16.01 14.00 18.16
CA GLY A 215 -17.42 14.21 18.44
C GLY A 215 -18.26 14.61 17.22
N LYS A 216 -17.81 14.29 15.99
CA LYS A 216 -18.52 14.61 14.76
C LYS A 216 -19.37 13.43 14.27
N THR A 217 -20.47 13.75 13.58
CA THR A 217 -21.46 12.80 13.05
C THR A 217 -21.33 12.58 11.54
N ASP A 218 -20.18 12.90 10.94
CA ASP A 218 -20.01 12.86 9.48
C ASP A 218 -20.31 11.48 8.88
N MET A 219 -19.98 10.38 9.56
CA MET A 219 -20.31 9.04 9.06
C MET A 219 -21.83 8.77 9.04
N ASP A 220 -22.57 9.30 10.02
CA ASP A 220 -24.03 9.22 10.02
C ASP A 220 -24.63 9.98 8.85
N GLU A 221 -24.11 11.18 8.57
CA GLU A 221 -24.50 11.97 7.40
C GLU A 221 -24.19 11.23 6.08
N MET A 222 -23.05 10.53 6.01
CA MET A 222 -22.68 9.75 4.82
C MET A 222 -23.63 8.57 4.60
N ILE A 223 -24.01 7.86 5.65
CA ILE A 223 -25.00 6.76 5.55
C ILE A 223 -26.37 7.28 5.17
N GLN A 224 -26.82 8.38 5.77
CA GLN A 224 -28.11 8.97 5.38
C GLN A 224 -28.13 9.36 3.89
N ARG A 225 -27.02 9.87 3.36
CA ARG A 225 -26.88 10.15 1.92
C ARG A 225 -26.95 8.87 1.08
N ILE A 226 -26.29 7.80 1.53
CA ILE A 226 -26.35 6.50 0.85
C ILE A 226 -27.79 5.98 0.79
N GLU A 227 -28.52 6.03 1.91
CA GLU A 227 -29.93 5.62 1.97
C GLU A 227 -30.80 6.44 1.02
N ASN A 228 -30.64 7.77 1.00
CA ASN A 228 -31.37 8.64 0.08
C ASN A 228 -31.07 8.30 -1.39
N VAL A 229 -29.80 8.01 -1.73
CA VAL A 229 -29.43 7.55 -3.08
C VAL A 229 -30.11 6.23 -3.44
N VAL A 230 -30.16 5.27 -2.50
CA VAL A 230 -30.82 3.98 -2.73
C VAL A 230 -32.32 4.17 -3.01
N LEU A 231 -32.98 5.06 -2.29
CA LEU A 231 -34.41 5.37 -2.44
C LEU A 231 -34.70 6.15 -3.74
N ASP A 232 -33.96 7.23 -3.98
CA ASP A 232 -34.37 8.27 -4.93
C ASP A 232 -33.61 8.23 -6.27
N ALA A 233 -32.38 7.71 -6.30
CA ALA A 233 -31.54 7.78 -7.51
C ALA A 233 -31.88 6.69 -8.54
N HIS A 234 -31.75 7.04 -9.82
CA HIS A 234 -31.89 6.13 -10.97
C HIS A 234 -30.55 5.46 -11.34
N CYS A 235 -29.88 4.83 -10.38
CA CYS A 235 -28.70 3.98 -10.62
C CYS A 235 -29.09 2.50 -10.77
N SER A 236 -28.16 1.67 -11.27
CA SER A 236 -28.42 0.25 -11.47
C SER A 236 -28.70 -0.50 -10.17
N ARG A 237 -29.44 -1.61 -10.28
CA ARG A 237 -29.80 -2.46 -9.14
C ARG A 237 -28.56 -3.00 -8.41
N ASP A 238 -27.52 -3.37 -9.14
CA ASP A 238 -26.29 -3.90 -8.56
C ASP A 238 -25.56 -2.84 -7.74
N VAL A 239 -25.53 -1.59 -8.21
CA VAL A 239 -24.96 -0.46 -7.46
C VAL A 239 -25.78 -0.16 -6.21
N LYS A 240 -27.11 -0.18 -6.28
CA LYS A 240 -27.97 -0.07 -5.07
C LYS A 240 -27.66 -1.20 -4.07
N GLN A 241 -27.45 -2.42 -4.55
CA GLN A 241 -27.09 -3.54 -3.68
C GLN A 241 -25.69 -3.37 -3.05
N MET A 242 -24.72 -2.81 -3.78
CA MET A 242 -23.40 -2.48 -3.22
C MET A 242 -23.51 -1.44 -2.10
N LEU A 243 -24.36 -0.42 -2.29
CA LEU A 243 -24.63 0.61 -1.29
C LEU A 243 -25.30 0.04 -0.03
N LEU A 244 -26.31 -0.83 -0.19
CA LEU A 244 -26.93 -1.53 0.94
C LEU A 244 -25.93 -2.39 1.72
N LYS A 245 -25.07 -3.14 1.02
CA LYS A 245 -23.99 -3.91 1.66
C LYS A 245 -22.99 -3.03 2.42
N LEU A 246 -22.79 -1.78 2.00
CA LEU A 246 -21.94 -0.83 2.71
C LEU A 246 -22.60 -0.35 4.00
N VAL A 247 -23.92 -0.14 4.00
CA VAL A 247 -24.68 0.15 5.23
C VAL A 247 -24.58 -1.03 6.21
N GLU A 248 -24.79 -2.26 5.73
CA GLU A 248 -24.62 -3.49 6.52
C GLU A 248 -23.19 -3.64 7.08
N LEU A 249 -22.18 -3.34 6.26
CA LEU A 249 -20.78 -3.37 6.68
C LEU A 249 -20.53 -2.39 7.82
N ARG A 250 -21.06 -1.16 7.74
CA ARG A 250 -20.97 -0.19 8.84
C ARG A 250 -21.68 -0.68 10.09
N SER A 251 -22.91 -1.21 9.96
CA SER A 251 -23.66 -1.78 11.09
C SER A 251 -22.92 -2.93 11.77
N SER A 252 -22.10 -3.67 11.01
CA SER A 252 -21.23 -4.74 11.50
C SER A 252 -19.86 -4.21 11.97
N ASN A 253 -19.77 -2.94 12.35
CA ASN A 253 -18.54 -2.26 12.78
C ASN A 253 -17.38 -2.43 11.78
N TRP A 254 -17.69 -2.27 10.49
CA TRP A 254 -16.75 -2.46 9.38
C TRP A 254 -16.13 -3.86 9.29
N GLY A 255 -16.79 -4.88 9.84
CA GLY A 255 -16.26 -6.24 9.89
C GLY A 255 -15.16 -6.45 10.93
N ARG A 256 -14.90 -5.45 11.80
CA ARG A 256 -13.96 -5.61 12.91
C ARG A 256 -14.60 -6.49 13.98
N VAL A 257 -14.08 -7.70 14.16
CA VAL A 257 -14.45 -8.58 15.26
C VAL A 257 -14.04 -7.91 16.57
N HIS A 258 -14.98 -7.71 17.49
CA HIS A 258 -14.61 -7.37 18.86
C HIS A 258 -13.82 -8.55 19.43
N VAL A 259 -12.48 -8.42 19.48
CA VAL A 259 -11.71 -9.21 20.44
C VAL A 259 -12.12 -8.66 21.80
N THR A 260 -13.16 -9.26 22.38
CA THR A 260 -13.36 -9.13 23.82
C THR A 260 -12.10 -9.70 24.42
N SER A 261 -11.33 -8.90 25.16
CA SER A 261 -9.99 -9.22 25.70
C SER A 261 -9.96 -10.37 26.72
N THR A 262 -10.84 -11.34 26.60
CA THR A 262 -10.69 -12.64 27.22
C THR A 262 -10.27 -13.61 26.13
N TYR A 263 -8.96 -13.71 25.87
CA TYR A 263 -8.38 -14.97 25.45
C TYR A 263 -8.72 -15.97 26.56
N ARG A 264 -9.88 -16.62 26.48
CA ARG A 264 -10.10 -17.87 27.18
C ARG A 264 -9.51 -18.90 26.25
N GLU A 265 -8.41 -19.51 26.65
CA GLU A 265 -7.98 -20.75 26.02
C GLU A 265 -9.21 -21.66 25.93
N ALA A 266 -9.56 -22.06 24.71
CA ALA A 266 -10.54 -23.11 24.54
C ALA A 266 -9.97 -24.30 25.31
N THR A 267 -10.74 -24.83 26.24
CA THR A 267 -10.38 -26.03 27.01
C THR A 267 -11.49 -27.04 26.80
N PRO A 268 -11.22 -28.33 26.94
CA PRO A 268 -12.24 -29.38 26.84
C PRO A 268 -13.47 -29.11 27.74
N GLU A 269 -13.28 -28.38 28.83
CA GLU A 269 -14.32 -28.06 29.82
C GLU A 269 -15.19 -26.84 29.45
N ASN A 270 -14.67 -25.90 28.65
CA ASN A 270 -15.34 -24.62 28.35
C ASN A 270 -15.81 -24.46 26.90
N ASP A 271 -15.37 -25.31 25.96
CA ASP A 271 -15.82 -25.27 24.57
C ASP A 271 -16.35 -26.65 24.11
N PRO A 272 -17.67 -26.79 23.85
CA PRO A 272 -18.25 -28.03 23.32
C PRO A 272 -17.67 -28.46 21.96
N ASN A 273 -17.10 -27.52 21.21
CA ASN A 273 -16.46 -27.75 19.92
C ASN A 273 -14.93 -27.83 20.02
N TYR A 274 -14.35 -27.87 21.23
CA TYR A 274 -12.91 -27.96 21.44
C TYR A 274 -12.28 -29.06 20.56
N PHE A 275 -12.85 -30.26 20.62
CA PHE A 275 -12.38 -31.42 19.86
C PHE A 275 -12.59 -31.33 18.34
N MET A 276 -13.47 -30.45 17.85
CA MET A 276 -13.68 -30.23 16.41
C MET A 276 -12.64 -29.28 15.81
N ASN A 277 -11.96 -28.51 16.66
CA ASN A 277 -10.94 -27.53 16.25
C ASN A 277 -9.51 -28.06 16.45
N GLU A 278 -9.35 -29.23 17.08
CA GLU A 278 -8.06 -29.91 17.22
C GLU A 278 -7.59 -30.47 15.86
N PRO A 279 -6.30 -30.37 15.52
CA PRO A 279 -5.76 -30.96 14.30
C PRO A 279 -6.00 -32.48 14.25
N THR A 280 -6.31 -33.00 13.05
CA THR A 280 -6.30 -34.44 12.81
C THR A 280 -4.88 -34.86 12.42
N PHE A 281 -4.29 -35.74 13.22
CA PHE A 281 -2.97 -36.30 12.98
C PHE A 281 -3.08 -37.64 12.26
N TYR A 282 -2.00 -38.07 11.64
CA TYR A 282 -1.96 -39.36 10.94
C TYR A 282 -0.83 -40.20 11.53
N THR A 283 -1.12 -41.47 11.79
CA THR A 283 -0.11 -42.46 12.17
C THR A 283 0.84 -42.73 11.00
N SER A 284 1.94 -43.44 11.26
CA SER A 284 2.91 -43.88 10.23
C SER A 284 2.28 -44.74 9.13
N GLU A 285 1.16 -45.41 9.41
CA GLU A 285 0.38 -46.18 8.44
C GLU A 285 -0.66 -45.34 7.67
N GLY A 286 -0.71 -44.01 7.91
CA GLY A 286 -1.65 -43.09 7.28
C GLY A 286 -3.07 -43.15 7.86
N VAL A 287 -3.25 -43.72 9.05
CA VAL A 287 -4.54 -43.77 9.73
C VAL A 287 -4.75 -42.48 10.51
N PRO A 288 -5.83 -41.71 10.26
CA PRO A 288 -6.11 -40.49 11.00
C PRO A 288 -6.49 -40.81 12.46
N PHE A 289 -6.04 -39.96 13.38
CA PHE A 289 -6.44 -39.96 14.78
C PHE A 289 -6.57 -38.51 15.29
N THR A 290 -7.40 -38.32 16.30
CA THR A 290 -7.84 -37.03 16.83
C THR A 290 -7.86 -37.05 18.36
N ALA A 291 -7.95 -35.88 18.99
CA ALA A 291 -8.06 -35.77 20.44
C ALA A 291 -9.29 -36.50 21.06
N ALA A 292 -10.23 -36.98 20.24
CA ALA A 292 -11.35 -37.81 20.69
C ALA A 292 -11.01 -39.31 20.82
N ASP A 293 -9.86 -39.76 20.30
CA ASP A 293 -9.45 -41.16 20.33
C ASP A 293 -8.86 -41.56 21.70
N PRO A 294 -9.20 -42.75 22.25
CA PRO A 294 -8.70 -43.18 23.57
C PRO A 294 -7.18 -43.32 23.66
N ASP A 295 -6.53 -43.51 22.52
CA ASP A 295 -5.08 -43.70 22.36
C ASP A 295 -4.37 -42.48 21.75
N TYR A 296 -5.05 -41.31 21.68
CA TYR A 296 -4.50 -40.08 21.11
C TYR A 296 -3.14 -39.72 21.70
N GLN A 297 -3.02 -39.76 23.03
CA GLN A 297 -1.81 -39.35 23.73
C GLN A 297 -0.61 -40.24 23.39
N GLU A 298 -0.83 -41.56 23.29
CA GLU A 298 0.22 -42.53 22.95
C GLU A 298 0.67 -42.36 21.49
N LYS A 299 -0.28 -42.21 20.56
CA LYS A 299 0.01 -41.97 19.13
C LYS A 299 0.68 -40.62 18.87
N TYR A 300 0.27 -39.59 19.59
CA TYR A 300 0.86 -38.26 19.47
C TYR A 300 2.30 -38.25 20.00
N GLN A 301 2.54 -38.98 21.10
CA GLN A 301 3.88 -39.11 21.68
C GLN A 301 4.81 -39.93 20.77
N GLU A 302 4.31 -41.00 20.14
CA GLU A 302 5.05 -41.75 19.11
C GLU A 302 5.41 -40.88 17.88
N LEU A 303 4.55 -39.92 17.49
CA LEU A 303 4.86 -38.96 16.44
C LEU A 303 5.99 -38.01 16.83
N LEU A 304 5.96 -37.46 18.05
CA LEU A 304 7.00 -36.57 18.55
C LEU A 304 8.35 -37.27 18.66
N GLU A 305 8.37 -38.48 19.23
CA GLU A 305 9.58 -39.31 19.35
C GLU A 305 10.20 -39.68 17.99
N ARG A 306 9.39 -39.67 16.91
CA ARG A 306 9.86 -39.93 15.55
C ARG A 306 10.43 -38.68 14.86
N GLU A 307 9.90 -37.49 15.16
CA GLU A 307 10.45 -36.22 14.66
C GLU A 307 11.88 -35.99 15.19
N ASP A 308 12.17 -36.40 16.43
CA ASP A 308 13.52 -36.36 17.01
C ASP A 308 14.54 -37.29 16.34
N LEU A 309 14.11 -38.19 15.44
CA LEU A 309 14.98 -39.15 14.74
C LEU A 309 15.47 -38.65 13.36
N PHE A 310 14.98 -37.50 12.89
CA PHE A 310 15.36 -36.90 11.61
C PHE A 310 15.63 -35.40 11.80
N PRO A 311 16.87 -34.98 12.09
CA PRO A 311 17.22 -33.58 12.00
C PRO A 311 17.21 -33.18 10.53
N ASP A 312 16.36 -32.20 10.21
CA ASP A 312 16.32 -31.37 9.00
C ASP A 312 16.30 -32.08 7.64
N TYR A 313 15.09 -32.26 7.10
CA TYR A 313 14.89 -32.22 5.66
C TYR A 313 14.18 -30.91 5.28
N GLU A 314 14.97 -29.99 4.75
CA GLU A 314 14.52 -28.81 4.02
C GLU A 314 13.52 -29.21 2.93
N GLU A 315 12.25 -28.82 3.09
CA GLU A 315 11.30 -28.80 1.98
C GLU A 315 11.50 -27.51 1.19
N ASN A 316 12.42 -27.53 0.22
CA ASN A 316 12.26 -26.82 -1.05
C ASN A 316 13.26 -27.32 -2.08
N GLY A 317 12.72 -27.95 -3.14
CA GLY A 317 13.51 -28.41 -4.27
C GLY A 317 14.06 -27.24 -5.09
N THR A 318 15.37 -27.16 -5.22
CA THR A 318 16.05 -26.83 -6.49
C THR A 318 17.51 -27.29 -6.45
N ASP A 319 17.90 -28.08 -7.45
CA ASP A 319 19.15 -28.82 -7.55
C ASP A 319 20.42 -27.95 -7.75
N LEU A 320 21.47 -28.33 -6.99
CA LEU A 320 22.90 -28.45 -7.34
C LEU A 320 23.75 -27.19 -7.62
N SER A 321 24.65 -26.82 -6.68
CA SER A 321 26.06 -27.28 -6.67
C SER A 321 26.99 -26.42 -5.77
N GLY A 322 27.83 -27.06 -4.95
CA GLY A 322 29.18 -26.54 -4.64
C GLY A 322 29.61 -26.33 -3.18
N ALA A 323 29.96 -27.42 -2.48
CA ALA A 323 31.13 -27.63 -1.60
C ALA A 323 31.54 -26.64 -0.47
N GLY A 324 31.59 -27.19 0.76
CA GLY A 324 32.48 -26.83 1.90
C GLY A 324 31.87 -25.83 2.90
N ASP A 325 31.79 -26.06 4.21
CA ASP A 325 32.83 -26.57 5.12
C ASP A 325 32.25 -27.09 6.48
N PRO A 326 32.80 -28.20 7.01
CA PRO A 326 32.63 -28.92 8.28
C PRO A 326 32.36 -28.43 9.69
N TYR A 327 32.30 -27.17 10.11
CA TYR A 327 32.49 -26.91 11.56
C TYR A 327 31.84 -25.62 12.01
N PHE A 328 30.77 -25.72 12.81
CA PHE A 328 30.52 -24.98 14.05
C PHE A 328 29.19 -25.50 14.64
N ASP A 329 29.24 -26.75 15.07
CA ASP A 329 28.33 -27.30 16.08
C ASP A 329 28.98 -27.02 17.46
N ASP A 330 28.17 -26.86 18.50
CA ASP A 330 28.48 -26.47 19.88
C ASP A 330 28.31 -24.96 20.21
N MET A 331 27.06 -24.54 20.40
CA MET A 331 26.73 -23.49 21.36
C MET A 331 25.66 -24.05 22.32
N ASP A 332 26.06 -24.20 23.58
CA ASP A 332 25.29 -24.69 24.73
C ASP A 332 23.82 -24.22 24.77
N ASP A 333 22.88 -25.15 24.88
CA ASP A 333 21.48 -24.95 25.28
C ASP A 333 21.34 -24.63 26.79
N GLU A 334 22.22 -23.78 27.33
CA GLU A 334 22.10 -23.32 28.73
C GLU A 334 21.58 -21.87 28.74
N MET A 335 20.33 -21.70 29.18
CA MET A 335 19.65 -20.41 29.25
C MET A 335 20.44 -19.45 30.16
N ASP A 336 20.80 -18.27 29.63
CA ASP A 336 21.55 -17.26 30.37
C ASP A 336 20.82 -16.90 31.68
N PRO A 337 21.47 -17.00 32.86
CA PRO A 337 20.86 -16.70 34.15
C PRO A 337 20.23 -15.31 34.23
N GLU A 338 20.75 -14.34 33.47
CA GLU A 338 20.21 -12.98 33.41
C GLU A 338 18.88 -12.93 32.63
N ILE A 339 18.73 -13.77 31.61
CA ILE A 339 17.50 -13.92 30.83
C ILE A 339 16.43 -14.64 31.65
N GLU A 340 16.81 -15.68 32.40
CA GLU A 340 15.89 -16.41 33.28
C GLU A 340 15.33 -15.49 34.39
N GLU A 341 16.19 -14.70 35.05
CA GLU A 341 15.76 -13.75 36.08
C GLU A 341 14.86 -12.64 35.51
N ALA A 342 15.16 -12.15 34.30
CA ALA A 342 14.34 -11.17 33.61
C ALA A 342 12.95 -11.72 33.28
N TYR A 343 12.87 -12.99 32.87
CA TYR A 343 11.62 -13.68 32.58
C TYR A 343 10.77 -13.88 33.84
N GLU A 344 11.35 -14.35 34.94
CA GLU A 344 10.64 -14.50 36.22
C GLU A 344 10.07 -13.17 36.72
N LYS A 345 10.85 -12.09 36.60
CA LYS A 345 10.41 -10.75 36.98
C LYS A 345 9.24 -10.26 36.13
N PHE A 346 9.27 -10.52 34.83
CA PHE A 346 8.18 -10.21 33.92
C PHE A 346 6.88 -10.96 34.29
N CYS A 347 6.98 -12.26 34.59
CA CYS A 347 5.85 -13.07 35.05
C CYS A 347 5.23 -12.48 36.34
N LEU A 348 6.05 -12.14 37.33
CA LEU A 348 5.59 -11.56 38.59
C LEU A 348 4.93 -10.17 38.43
N GLU A 349 5.45 -9.32 37.54
CA GLU A 349 4.82 -8.03 37.23
C GLU A 349 3.48 -8.19 36.52
N SER A 350 3.37 -9.17 35.62
CA SER A 350 2.14 -9.46 34.89
C SER A 350 1.03 -9.98 35.82
N GLU A 351 1.39 -10.80 36.82
CA GLU A 351 0.44 -11.26 37.85
C GLU A 351 0.00 -10.14 38.81
N ARG A 352 0.92 -9.24 39.17
CA ARG A 352 0.57 -8.06 39.99
C ARG A 352 -0.40 -7.12 39.27
N LYS A 353 -0.22 -6.91 37.96
CA LYS A 353 -1.14 -6.11 37.14
C LYS A 353 -2.51 -6.75 36.95
N ARG A 354 -2.63 -8.08 37.08
CA ARG A 354 -3.94 -8.78 37.04
C ARG A 354 -4.71 -8.73 38.36
N LYS A 355 -4.05 -8.44 39.49
CA LYS A 355 -4.65 -8.42 40.85
C LYS A 355 -4.98 -7.01 41.37
N GLN A 356 -4.67 -5.96 40.60
CA GLN A 356 -5.16 -4.58 40.79
C GLN A 356 -6.25 -4.31 39.77
#